data_AF-A0A2V6LIT9-F1
#
_entry.id   AF-A0A2V6LIT9-F1
#
_cell.length_a   1.000
_cell.length_b   1.000
_cell.length_c   1.000
_cell.angle_alpha   90.00
_cell.angle_beta   90.00
_cell.angle_gamma   90.00
#
_symmetry.space_group_name_H-M   'P 1'
#
loop_
_entity.id
_entity.type
_entity.pdbx_description
1 polymer ?
#
loop_
_entity_poly.entity_id
_entity_poly.type
_entity_poly.pdbx_seq_one_letter_code
_entity_poly.pdbx_strand_id
1 'polypeptide(L)'
;MKTRSQSAFTLIEMLVVISIIAVLAAFAVPALTSALTKGQMTGTMNNGRQLYLAAQQMALDGSANSDPSLAWPGDYAPIPNLSAYMTFLVDNDYLKVGDVQKLLSGPGASAAVTSDNATPPTITVAGTSAFKIYPVTEADAANVIFAVSRKYDYDTALAAAGRCRYFAC
;
A
#
# COMPACT_ATOMS: atom_id res chain seq x y z
N MET A 1 31.71 25.23 -57.50
CA MET A 1 31.00 25.18 -56.20
C MET A 1 29.81 24.23 -56.37
N LYS A 2 29.89 23.01 -55.83
CA LYS A 2 28.90 21.94 -56.10
C LYS A 2 27.74 22.11 -55.11
N THR A 3 26.65 22.74 -55.55
CA THR A 3 25.44 22.93 -54.75
C THR A 3 24.78 21.58 -54.53
N ARG A 4 24.85 21.04 -53.31
CA ARG A 4 24.10 19.83 -52.97
C ARG A 4 22.61 20.19 -52.93
N SER A 5 21.82 19.58 -53.81
CA SER A 5 20.37 19.56 -53.71
C SER A 5 19.98 18.93 -52.38
N GLN A 6 19.52 19.72 -51.42
CA GLN A 6 18.91 19.19 -50.22
C GLN A 6 17.48 18.76 -50.57
N SER A 7 17.22 17.47 -50.44
CA SER A 7 15.88 16.88 -50.53
C SER A 7 14.98 17.54 -49.48
N ALA A 8 14.04 18.39 -49.92
CA ALA A 8 13.02 18.93 -49.03
C ALA A 8 12.00 17.83 -48.72
N PHE A 9 11.76 17.59 -47.43
CA PHE A 9 10.82 16.60 -46.94
C PHE A 9 9.40 17.01 -47.33
N THR A 10 8.65 16.11 -47.95
CA THR A 10 7.29 16.42 -48.39
C THR A 10 6.30 16.33 -47.22
N LEU A 11 5.23 17.13 -47.26
CA LEU A 11 4.18 17.08 -46.24
C LEU A 11 3.54 15.67 -46.13
N ILE A 12 3.46 14.95 -47.24
CA ILE A 12 2.90 13.58 -47.27
C ILE A 12 3.80 12.59 -46.56
N GLU A 13 5.13 12.72 -46.66
CA GLU A 13 6.08 11.86 -45.94
C GLU A 13 5.95 12.07 -44.42
N MET A 14 5.79 13.30 -43.95
CA MET A 14 5.54 13.55 -42.52
C MET A 14 4.17 13.02 -42.07
N LEU A 15 3.14 13.15 -42.90
CA LEU A 15 1.78 12.70 -42.58
C LEU A 15 1.69 11.18 -42.43
N VAL A 16 2.32 10.42 -43.33
CA VAL A 16 2.33 8.96 -43.25
C VAL A 16 3.07 8.50 -41.99
N VAL A 17 4.21 9.12 -41.65
CA VAL A 17 5.00 8.75 -40.48
C VAL A 17 4.21 8.92 -39.18
N ILE A 18 3.57 10.08 -38.97
CA ILE A 18 2.77 10.29 -37.75
C ILE A 18 1.55 9.36 -37.69
N SER A 19 0.96 9.00 -38.84
CA SER A 19 -0.20 8.10 -38.88
C SER A 19 0.17 6.68 -38.43
N ILE A 20 1.34 6.18 -38.84
CA ILE A 20 1.83 4.87 -38.44
C ILE A 20 2.20 4.87 -36.95
N ILE A 21 2.88 5.92 -36.47
CA ILE A 21 3.20 6.07 -35.03
C ILE A 21 1.92 6.10 -34.19
N ALA A 22 0.87 6.79 -34.65
CA ALA A 22 -0.40 6.88 -33.92
C ALA A 22 -1.08 5.51 -33.76
N VAL A 23 -1.11 4.69 -34.81
CA VAL A 23 -1.68 3.33 -34.75
C VAL A 23 -0.87 2.44 -33.80
N LEU A 24 0.46 2.49 -33.87
CA LEU A 24 1.33 1.72 -32.97
C LEU A 24 1.19 2.18 -31.51
N ALA A 25 1.13 3.49 -31.27
CA ALA A 25 0.93 4.05 -29.93
C ALA A 25 -0.44 3.69 -29.35
N ALA A 26 -1.50 3.67 -30.17
CA ALA A 26 -2.85 3.31 -29.73
C ALA A 26 -2.93 1.90 -29.12
N PHE A 27 -2.15 0.94 -29.63
CA PHE A 27 -2.04 -0.39 -29.02
C PHE A 27 -1.12 -0.44 -27.80
N ALA A 28 -0.13 0.45 -27.70
CA ALA A 28 0.80 0.50 -26.58
C ALA A 28 0.19 1.12 -25.30
N VAL A 29 -0.71 2.10 -25.41
CA VAL A 29 -1.35 2.78 -24.28
C VAL A 29 -2.10 1.82 -23.32
N PRO A 30 -2.98 0.89 -23.77
CA PRO A 30 -3.66 -0.02 -22.86
C PRO A 30 -2.70 -1.01 -22.17
N ALA A 31 -1.63 -1.43 -22.86
CA ALA A 31 -0.60 -2.29 -22.26
C ALA A 31 0.21 -1.56 -21.18
N LEU A 32 0.59 -0.30 -21.44
CA LEU A 32 1.35 0.53 -20.50
C LEU A 32 0.55 0.91 -19.25
N THR A 33 -0.73 1.24 -19.41
CA THR A 33 -1.61 1.54 -18.26
C THR A 33 -1.81 0.31 -17.38
N SER A 34 -1.99 -0.88 -17.95
CA SER A 34 -2.03 -2.14 -17.20
C SER A 34 -0.72 -2.41 -16.45
N ALA A 35 0.44 -2.24 -17.11
CA ALA A 35 1.75 -2.44 -16.48
C ALA A 35 2.00 -1.46 -15.33
N LEU A 36 1.64 -0.19 -15.48
CA LEU A 36 1.78 0.82 -14.44
C LEU A 36 0.92 0.49 -13.22
N THR A 37 -0.34 0.11 -13.42
CA THR A 37 -1.23 -0.26 -12.30
C THR A 37 -0.68 -1.48 -11.53
N LYS A 38 -0.18 -2.51 -12.23
CA LYS A 38 0.49 -3.66 -11.60
C LYS A 38 1.75 -3.26 -10.83
N GLY A 39 2.59 -2.41 -11.40
CA GLY A 39 3.79 -1.91 -10.72
C GLY A 39 3.47 -1.17 -9.43
N GLN A 40 2.41 -0.37 -9.44
CA GLN A 40 1.95 0.33 -8.24
C GLN A 40 1.30 -0.60 -7.19
N MET A 41 0.60 -1.67 -7.63
CA MET A 41 0.10 -2.72 -6.72
C MET A 41 1.27 -3.41 -6.00
N THR A 42 2.32 -3.78 -6.74
CA THR A 42 3.54 -4.35 -6.15
C THR A 42 4.19 -3.43 -5.13
N GLY A 43 4.21 -2.11 -5.41
CA GLY A 43 4.68 -1.12 -4.45
C GLY A 43 3.85 -1.13 -3.15
N THR A 44 2.52 -1.20 -3.28
CA THR A 44 1.63 -1.28 -2.11
C THR A 44 1.83 -2.59 -1.35
N MET A 45 1.96 -3.74 -2.01
CA MET A 45 2.26 -5.03 -1.36
C MET A 45 3.57 -4.98 -0.56
N ASN A 46 4.60 -4.34 -1.11
CA ASN A 46 5.86 -4.13 -0.39
C ASN A 46 5.70 -3.25 0.85
N ASN A 47 4.84 -2.23 0.81
CA ASN A 47 4.51 -1.43 1.99
C ASN A 47 3.83 -2.27 3.08
N GLY A 48 2.91 -3.16 2.69
CA GLY A 48 2.29 -4.11 3.62
C GLY A 48 3.30 -5.07 4.25
N ARG A 49 4.26 -5.56 3.47
CA ARG A 49 5.37 -6.38 3.98
C ARG A 49 6.26 -5.62 4.97
N GLN A 50 6.55 -4.34 4.73
CA GLN A 50 7.31 -3.50 5.66
C GLN A 50 6.58 -3.34 6.99
N LEU A 51 5.26 -3.15 6.96
CA LEU A 51 4.44 -3.12 8.18
C LEU A 51 4.52 -4.44 8.97
N TYR A 52 4.40 -5.57 8.27
CA TYR A 52 4.50 -6.89 8.89
C TYR A 52 5.87 -7.14 9.52
N LEU A 53 6.96 -6.78 8.82
CA LEU A 53 8.32 -6.91 9.35
C LEU A 53 8.52 -6.06 10.61
N ALA A 54 8.00 -4.84 10.65
CA ALA A 54 8.08 -3.98 11.84
C ALA A 54 7.37 -4.62 13.05
N ALA A 55 6.16 -5.13 12.85
CA ALA A 55 5.41 -5.84 13.90
C ALA A 55 6.10 -7.13 14.36
N GLN A 56 6.69 -7.88 13.41
CA GLN A 56 7.43 -9.10 13.72
C GLN A 56 8.71 -8.80 14.48
N GLN A 57 9.45 -7.77 14.08
CA GLN A 57 10.70 -7.39 14.75
C GLN A 57 10.45 -6.99 16.20
N MET A 58 9.39 -6.20 16.45
CA MET A 58 8.98 -5.85 17.80
C MET A 58 8.67 -7.09 18.65
N ALA A 59 7.87 -8.03 18.13
CA ALA A 59 7.54 -9.27 18.85
C ALA A 59 8.77 -10.15 19.15
N LEU A 60 9.73 -10.20 18.21
CA LEU A 60 10.98 -10.93 18.40
C LEU A 60 11.82 -10.29 19.50
N ASP A 61 11.92 -8.97 19.52
CA ASP A 61 12.68 -8.24 20.54
C ASP A 61 12.05 -8.39 21.93
N GLY A 62 10.72 -8.39 22.07
CA GLY A 62 10.08 -8.69 23.35
C GLY A 62 10.31 -10.12 23.83
N SER A 63 10.35 -11.10 22.90
CA SER A 63 10.68 -12.48 23.26
C SER A 63 12.15 -12.63 23.71
N ALA A 64 13.07 -11.86 23.12
CA ALA A 64 14.49 -11.89 23.46
C ALA A 64 14.78 -11.19 24.79
N ASN A 65 14.08 -10.08 25.07
CA ASN A 65 14.28 -9.25 26.25
C ASN A 65 13.32 -9.60 27.42
N SER A 66 12.43 -10.58 27.22
CA SER A 66 11.36 -10.93 28.16
C SER A 66 10.47 -9.75 28.56
N ASP A 67 10.29 -8.80 27.64
CA ASP A 67 9.52 -7.58 27.86
C ASP A 67 8.08 -7.76 27.36
N PRO A 68 7.07 -7.76 28.26
CA PRO A 68 5.67 -7.91 27.91
C PRO A 68 5.04 -6.64 27.31
N SER A 69 5.83 -5.59 27.01
CA SER A 69 5.42 -4.41 26.25
C SER A 69 5.84 -4.45 24.76
N LEU A 70 6.66 -5.42 24.36
CA LEU A 70 7.19 -5.63 23.01
C LEU A 70 6.68 -6.94 22.38
N ALA A 71 5.38 -7.21 22.47
CA ALA A 71 4.76 -8.43 21.96
C ALA A 71 4.17 -8.16 20.57
N TRP A 72 3.57 -9.18 19.95
CA TRP A 72 2.84 -8.95 18.71
C TRP A 72 1.75 -7.89 18.95
N PRO A 73 1.60 -6.87 18.08
CA PRO A 73 0.64 -5.79 18.35
C PRO A 73 -0.79 -6.33 18.53
N GLY A 74 -1.17 -7.40 17.82
CA GLY A 74 -2.49 -8.03 17.96
C GLY A 74 -2.76 -8.68 19.33
N ASP A 75 -1.72 -8.96 20.11
CA ASP A 75 -1.83 -9.59 21.43
C ASP A 75 -2.07 -8.58 22.56
N TYR A 76 -1.80 -7.29 22.30
CA TYR A 76 -2.12 -6.23 23.24
C TYR A 76 -3.63 -6.01 23.30
N ALA A 77 -4.09 -5.54 24.47
CA ALA A 77 -5.46 -5.12 24.79
C ALA A 77 -6.22 -4.56 23.57
N PRO A 78 -7.53 -4.80 23.45
CA PRO A 78 -8.26 -4.81 22.18
C PRO A 78 -7.95 -3.59 21.33
N ILE A 79 -7.13 -3.77 20.30
CA ILE A 79 -6.81 -2.72 19.34
C ILE A 79 -8.07 -2.47 18.50
N PRO A 80 -8.79 -1.35 18.72
CA PRO A 80 -10.13 -1.19 18.15
C PRO A 80 -10.09 -0.73 16.69
N ASN A 81 -8.96 -0.20 16.22
CA ASN A 81 -8.83 0.39 14.90
C ASN A 81 -7.37 0.45 14.42
N LEU A 82 -7.21 0.74 13.13
CA LEU A 82 -5.90 0.87 12.47
C LEU A 82 -5.05 2.00 13.07
N SER A 83 -5.66 3.06 13.60
CA SER A 83 -4.96 4.19 14.24
C SER A 83 -4.25 3.76 15.53
N ALA A 84 -4.91 2.96 16.37
CA ALA A 84 -4.32 2.40 17.58
C ALA A 84 -3.19 1.40 17.26
N TYR A 85 -3.35 0.57 16.23
CA TYR A 85 -2.31 -0.34 15.76
C TYR A 85 -1.02 0.40 15.37
N MET A 86 -1.17 1.49 14.59
CA MET A 86 -0.02 2.28 14.14
C MET A 86 0.61 3.09 15.28
N THR A 87 -0.21 3.59 16.21
CA THR A 87 0.26 4.27 17.42
C THR A 87 1.22 3.39 18.21
N PHE A 88 0.89 2.11 18.37
CA PHE A 88 1.72 1.17 19.11
C PHE A 88 3.09 0.91 18.47
N LEU A 89 3.14 0.77 17.14
CA LEU A 89 4.39 0.60 16.42
C LEU A 89 5.27 1.85 16.42
N VAL A 90 4.64 3.03 16.49
CA VAL A 90 5.34 4.31 16.58
C VAL A 90 5.88 4.56 17.99
N ASP A 91 5.11 4.24 19.01
CA ASP A 91 5.50 4.43 20.41
C ASP A 91 6.74 3.61 20.78
N ASN A 92 6.83 2.38 20.27
CA ASN A 92 7.98 1.50 20.47
C ASN A 92 9.16 1.77 19.52
N ASP A 93 9.15 2.88 18.75
CA ASP A 93 10.19 3.31 17.80
C ASP A 93 10.49 2.33 16.63
N TYR A 94 9.58 1.40 16.35
CA TYR A 94 9.70 0.50 15.18
C TYR A 94 9.23 1.15 13.87
N LEU A 95 8.37 2.16 13.95
CA LEU A 95 7.90 2.95 12.81
C LEU A 95 7.98 4.45 13.12
N LYS A 96 8.40 5.26 12.16
CA LYS A 96 8.34 6.72 12.29
C LYS A 96 7.03 7.25 11.72
N VAL A 97 6.50 8.32 12.31
CA VAL A 97 5.26 8.98 11.85
C VAL A 97 5.28 9.28 10.34
N GLY A 98 6.42 9.76 9.84
CA GLY A 98 6.59 10.07 8.41
C GLY A 98 6.56 8.85 7.49
N ASP A 99 6.84 7.66 8.01
CA ASP A 99 6.81 6.41 7.25
C ASP A 99 5.41 5.78 7.28
N VAL A 100 4.66 5.93 8.39
CA VAL A 100 3.25 5.48 8.49
C VAL A 100 2.41 6.02 7.33
N GLN A 101 2.55 7.31 6.97
CA GLN A 101 1.80 7.91 5.87
C GLN A 101 2.13 7.28 4.52
N LYS A 102 3.41 6.97 4.28
CA LYS A 102 3.86 6.34 3.03
C LYS A 102 3.39 4.89 2.95
N LEU A 103 3.47 4.19 4.08
CA LEU A 103 3.10 2.78 4.19
C LEU A 103 1.60 2.59 3.99
N LEU A 104 0.77 3.51 4.50
CA LEU A 104 -0.69 3.43 4.37
C LEU A 104 -1.24 3.99 3.05
N SER A 105 -0.38 4.58 2.21
CA SER A 105 -0.77 5.18 0.93
C SER A 105 -0.54 4.22 -0.24
N GLY A 106 -1.42 4.29 -1.23
CA GLY A 106 -1.36 3.51 -2.46
C GLY A 106 -2.18 4.16 -3.58
N PRO A 107 -2.21 3.57 -4.79
CA PRO A 107 -2.91 4.13 -5.93
C PRO A 107 -4.41 4.27 -5.67
N GLY A 108 -4.92 5.50 -5.72
CA GLY A 108 -6.33 5.78 -5.40
C GLY A 108 -6.67 5.68 -3.92
N ALA A 109 -5.66 5.55 -3.04
CA ALA A 109 -5.83 5.51 -1.60
C ALA A 109 -4.79 6.37 -0.88
N SER A 110 -5.22 7.56 -0.45
CA SER A 110 -4.38 8.47 0.33
C SER A 110 -4.88 8.50 1.78
N ALA A 111 -4.07 7.96 2.68
CA ALA A 111 -4.24 8.14 4.12
C ALA A 111 -3.50 9.43 4.54
N ALA A 112 -4.22 10.35 5.17
CA ALA A 112 -3.60 11.44 5.91
C ALA A 112 -3.29 10.93 7.31
N VAL A 113 -2.02 11.03 7.72
CA VAL A 113 -1.58 10.60 9.05
C VAL A 113 -1.20 11.83 9.83
N THR A 114 -1.81 12.00 10.99
CA THR A 114 -1.51 13.11 11.90
C THR A 114 -1.10 12.51 13.23
N SER A 115 0.08 12.88 13.73
CA SER A 115 0.52 12.57 15.09
C SER A 115 0.16 13.72 16.01
N ASP A 116 -0.45 13.43 17.15
CA ASP A 116 -0.52 14.38 18.26
C ASP A 116 0.84 14.42 19.00
N ASN A 117 1.15 15.54 19.64
CA ASN A 117 2.33 15.72 20.50
C ASN A 117 2.13 15.13 21.92
N ALA A 118 1.10 14.30 22.11
CA ALA A 118 0.90 13.57 23.35
C ALA A 118 2.06 12.60 23.62
N THR A 119 2.30 12.25 24.88
CA THR A 119 3.25 11.21 25.29
C THR A 119 2.44 10.08 25.93
N PRO A 120 2.17 8.95 25.25
CA PRO A 120 2.66 8.51 23.94
C PRO A 120 1.98 9.18 22.72
N PRO A 121 2.67 9.30 21.56
CA PRO A 121 2.17 10.01 20.39
C PRO A 121 1.01 9.25 19.73
N THR A 122 -0.20 9.82 19.76
CA THR A 122 -1.37 9.18 19.14
C THR A 122 -1.41 9.47 17.64
N ILE A 123 -1.50 8.42 16.83
CA ILE A 123 -1.56 8.50 15.37
C ILE A 123 -3.01 8.47 14.93
N THR A 124 -3.53 9.58 14.42
CA THR A 124 -4.84 9.62 13.77
C THR A 124 -4.67 9.38 12.27
N VAL A 125 -5.39 8.39 11.75
CA VAL A 125 -5.42 8.08 10.31
C VAL A 125 -6.76 8.54 9.75
N ALA A 126 -6.72 9.57 8.90
CA ALA A 126 -7.87 10.12 8.20
C ALA A 126 -7.81 9.79 6.70
N GLY A 127 -8.97 9.76 6.05
CA GLY A 127 -9.08 9.47 4.62
C GLY A 127 -9.08 7.98 4.31
N THR A 128 -8.54 7.63 3.15
CA THR A 128 -8.66 6.29 2.58
C THR A 128 -7.31 5.59 2.64
N SER A 129 -7.14 4.69 3.61
CA SER A 129 -5.96 3.83 3.68
C SER A 129 -5.97 2.76 2.59
N ALA A 130 -4.78 2.43 2.10
CA ALA A 130 -4.56 1.32 1.17
C ALA A 130 -4.78 -0.04 1.83
N PHE A 131 -4.78 -0.09 3.17
CA PHE A 131 -5.00 -1.30 3.97
C PHE A 131 -6.19 -1.13 4.89
N LYS A 132 -6.94 -2.22 5.05
CA LYS A 132 -7.92 -2.36 6.12
C LYS A 132 -7.45 -3.43 7.09
N ILE A 133 -7.48 -3.11 8.37
CA ILE A 133 -7.19 -4.02 9.48
C ILE A 133 -8.52 -4.42 10.09
N TYR A 134 -8.75 -5.73 10.23
CA TYR A 134 -9.92 -6.26 10.93
C TYR A 134 -9.50 -7.12 12.12
N PRO A 135 -10.18 -6.99 13.27
CA PRO A 135 -10.11 -7.98 14.32
C PRO A 135 -10.85 -9.24 13.87
N VAL A 136 -10.25 -10.42 14.02
CA VAL A 136 -10.93 -11.69 13.75
C VAL A 136 -11.24 -12.38 15.07
N THR A 137 -12.54 -12.64 15.28
CA THR A 137 -13.02 -13.50 16.36
C THR A 137 -13.13 -14.93 15.82
N GLU A 138 -12.07 -15.72 15.94
CA GLU A 138 -12.24 -17.18 16.00
C GLU A 138 -12.05 -17.55 17.48
N ALA A 139 -12.87 -18.45 18.00
CA ALA A 139 -12.88 -18.81 19.41
C ALA A 139 -11.65 -19.66 19.78
N ASP A 140 -10.45 -19.08 19.71
CA ASP A 140 -9.21 -19.55 20.33
C ASP A 140 -8.17 -18.42 20.34
N ALA A 141 -7.28 -18.41 21.34
CA ALA A 141 -6.74 -17.21 21.98
C ALA A 141 -5.88 -16.27 21.10
N ALA A 142 -6.14 -14.96 21.26
CA ALA A 142 -5.31 -13.79 20.87
C ALA A 142 -5.42 -13.28 19.41
N ASN A 143 -6.58 -12.69 19.08
CA ASN A 143 -6.81 -11.62 18.07
C ASN A 143 -5.77 -11.45 16.94
N VAL A 144 -5.80 -12.35 15.95
CA VAL A 144 -4.98 -12.19 14.74
C VAL A 144 -5.53 -11.05 13.87
N ILE A 145 -4.70 -10.03 13.65
CA ILE A 145 -5.00 -8.88 12.78
C ILE A 145 -4.73 -9.25 11.32
N PHE A 146 -5.77 -9.18 10.48
CA PHE A 146 -5.65 -9.39 9.03
C PHE A 146 -5.59 -8.05 8.29
N ALA A 147 -4.57 -7.87 7.45
CA ALA A 147 -4.43 -6.71 6.56
C ALA A 147 -4.84 -7.10 5.14
N VAL A 148 -5.83 -6.39 4.57
CA VAL A 148 -6.26 -6.58 3.17
C VAL A 148 -6.04 -5.28 2.39
N SER A 149 -5.54 -5.37 1.16
CA SER A 149 -5.37 -4.21 0.28
C SER A 149 -6.72 -3.70 -0.25
N ARG A 150 -6.87 -2.38 -0.40
CA ARG A 150 -8.14 -1.73 -0.80
C ARG A 150 -8.55 -2.00 -2.26
N LYS A 151 -7.62 -2.42 -3.13
CA LYS A 151 -7.91 -2.84 -4.51
C LYS A 151 -7.91 -4.37 -4.63
N TYR A 152 -8.81 -5.00 -3.90
CA TYR A 152 -9.18 -6.39 -4.15
C TYR A 152 -10.62 -6.41 -4.68
N ASP A 153 -10.79 -6.65 -5.99
CA ASP A 153 -12.05 -7.17 -6.53
C ASP A 153 -11.78 -8.63 -6.90
N TYR A 154 -12.21 -9.55 -6.05
CA TYR A 154 -12.48 -10.92 -6.47
C TYR A 154 -14.00 -11.05 -6.72
N ASP A 155 -14.48 -10.18 -7.61
CA ASP A 155 -15.83 -10.10 -8.20
C ASP A 155 -17.02 -10.40 -7.26
N THR A 156 -16.91 -10.05 -5.96
CA THR A 156 -18.02 -10.14 -5.00
C THR A 156 -17.85 -9.09 -3.91
N ALA A 157 -18.94 -8.39 -3.61
CA ALA A 157 -18.98 -7.47 -2.50
C ALA A 157 -18.86 -8.24 -1.17
N LEU A 158 -17.93 -7.82 -0.31
CA LEU A 158 -17.93 -8.22 1.10
C LEU A 158 -19.18 -7.63 1.77
N ALA A 159 -20.26 -8.41 1.79
CA ALA A 159 -21.45 -8.09 2.56
C ALA A 159 -21.08 -7.96 4.04
N ALA A 160 -21.65 -6.95 4.71
CA ALA A 160 -21.25 -6.40 6.01
C ALA A 160 -21.26 -7.37 7.22
N ALA A 161 -21.42 -8.67 7.02
CA ALA A 161 -21.51 -9.68 8.08
C ALA A 161 -20.54 -10.87 7.95
N GLY A 162 -19.66 -10.90 6.95
CA GLY A 162 -18.77 -12.05 6.70
C GLY A 162 -17.37 -11.91 7.29
N ARG A 163 -17.05 -12.70 8.32
CA ARG A 163 -15.69 -12.90 8.86
C ARG A 163 -14.75 -13.40 7.74
N CYS A 164 -13.64 -12.70 7.49
CA CYS A 164 -12.66 -13.13 6.50
C CYS A 164 -11.84 -14.33 7.00
N ARG A 165 -11.96 -15.46 6.31
CA ARG A 165 -10.97 -16.55 6.30
C ARG A 165 -10.09 -16.36 5.07
N TYR A 166 -8.78 -16.54 5.25
CA TYR A 166 -7.69 -16.49 4.26
C TYR A 166 -6.95 -15.16 4.10
N PHE A 167 -5.66 -15.27 4.41
CA PHE A 167 -4.56 -14.38 4.09
C PHE A 167 -4.19 -14.64 2.62
N ALA A 168 -4.41 -13.68 1.72
CA ALA A 168 -3.95 -13.77 0.34
C ALA A 168 -2.95 -12.66 0.06
N CYS A 169 -1.77 -13.09 -0.40
CA CYS A 169 -0.69 -12.28 -0.96
C CYS A 169 -1.20 -11.42 -2.13
#